data_AF-T1B4P3-F1
#
_entry.id   AF-T1B4P3-F1
#
_cell.length_a   1.000
_cell.length_b   1.000
_cell.length_c   1.000
_cell.angle_alpha   90.00
_cell.angle_beta   90.00
_cell.angle_gamma   90.00
#
_symmetry.space_group_name_H-M   'P 1'
#
loop_
_entity.id
_entity.type
_entity.pdbx_description
1 polymer ?
#
loop_
_entity_poly.entity_id
_entity_poly.type
_entity_poly.pdbx_seq_one_letter_code
_entity_poly.pdbx_strand_id
1 'polypeptide(L)'
;ALASDPGERYDVVLANPPFGKKSSTLIVGEDGRTTTEKEIIERDDFWATTSNKQLNFVQHIKTLLDIHGRAAVVVPDNVLFEGGAGETIRRKLLHECEVHTLLRLPTGLFYAQGVKANVLFFDKKPASETPWTKTLWIYDLRTNQHFTLKTDPLKREDLDEFVACYHPANRHARTPTWSTDTPEGRWRAYSYDELIARDKASLDIFWLRDDSLAESDNLPAPEVIAQEIVDDLEAALEQFRLIATDL
;
A
#
# COMPACT_ATOMS: atom_id res chain seq x y z
N ALA A 1 -5.52 20.17 -3.83
CA ALA A 1 -4.45 19.39 -4.48
C ALA A 1 -4.94 18.68 -5.74
N LEU A 2 -5.86 17.71 -5.64
CA LEU A 2 -6.28 16.90 -6.80
C LEU A 2 -7.23 17.59 -7.80
N ALA A 3 -7.73 18.79 -7.49
CA ALA A 3 -8.78 19.46 -8.27
C ALA A 3 -8.36 19.84 -9.70
N SER A 4 -7.08 20.12 -9.94
CA SER A 4 -6.58 20.52 -11.26
C SER A 4 -5.09 20.21 -11.41
N ASP A 5 -4.58 20.27 -12.65
CA ASP A 5 -3.13 20.31 -12.91
C ASP A 5 -2.59 21.70 -12.52
N PRO A 6 -1.62 21.80 -11.59
CA PRO A 6 -1.02 23.08 -11.24
C PRO A 6 -0.09 23.63 -12.33
N GLY A 7 0.28 22.84 -13.35
CA GLY A 7 1.19 23.25 -14.44
C GLY A 7 2.68 23.26 -14.06
N GLU A 8 3.00 23.38 -12.78
CA GLU A 8 4.35 23.26 -12.27
C GLU A 8 4.84 21.79 -12.27
N ARG A 9 6.13 21.61 -12.50
CA ARG A 9 6.82 20.32 -12.50
C ARG A 9 8.06 20.39 -11.62
N TYR A 10 8.48 19.25 -11.08
CA TYR A 10 9.57 19.15 -10.12
C TYR A 10 10.47 17.94 -10.41
N ASP A 11 11.76 18.10 -10.12
CA ASP A 11 12.75 17.02 -10.17
C ASP A 11 12.52 15.96 -9.07
N VAL A 12 11.98 16.39 -7.92
CA VAL A 12 11.80 15.52 -6.74
C VAL A 12 10.45 15.78 -6.09
N VAL A 13 9.69 14.71 -5.86
CA VAL A 13 8.45 14.75 -5.06
C VAL A 13 8.54 13.75 -3.90
N LEU A 14 8.47 14.24 -2.68
CA LEU A 14 8.37 13.42 -1.46
C LEU A 14 6.99 13.64 -0.85
N ALA A 15 6.23 12.57 -0.66
CA ALA A 15 4.84 12.70 -0.22
C ALA A 15 4.40 11.58 0.72
N ASN A 16 3.61 11.95 1.73
CA ASN A 16 2.75 11.04 2.48
C ASN A 16 1.30 11.53 2.34
N PRO A 17 0.61 11.16 1.24
CA PRO A 17 -0.77 11.55 1.01
C PRO A 17 -1.71 11.04 2.10
N PRO A 18 -2.86 11.69 2.33
CA PRO A 18 -3.79 11.30 3.39
C PRO A 18 -4.34 9.88 3.19
N PHE A 19 -4.27 9.08 4.25
CA PHE A 19 -4.97 7.80 4.37
C PHE A 19 -6.44 8.07 4.74
N GLY A 20 -7.39 7.66 3.90
CA GLY A 20 -8.81 7.93 4.17
C GLY A 20 -9.73 7.49 3.05
N LYS A 21 -10.99 7.20 3.40
CA LYS A 21 -12.00 6.73 2.45
C LYS A 21 -12.25 7.76 1.33
N LYS A 22 -12.73 7.21 0.21
CA LYS A 22 -13.24 7.86 -1.00
C LYS A 22 -13.83 9.24 -0.66
N SER A 23 -13.53 10.27 -1.44
CA SER A 23 -14.23 11.54 -1.23
C SER A 23 -15.70 11.26 -1.40
N SER A 24 -16.47 11.57 -0.37
CA SER A 24 -17.90 11.46 -0.43
C SER A 24 -18.50 12.66 0.25
N THR A 25 -19.33 13.37 -0.49
CA THR A 25 -20.09 14.49 0.02
C THR A 25 -21.43 13.94 0.47
N LEU A 26 -21.77 14.17 1.75
CA LEU A 26 -23.08 13.87 2.29
C LEU A 26 -24.01 15.00 1.84
N ILE A 27 -24.96 14.67 0.98
CA ILE A 27 -26.02 15.58 0.56
C ILE A 27 -27.26 15.24 1.38
N VAL A 28 -27.74 16.20 2.16
CA VAL A 28 -29.02 16.08 2.86
C VAL A 28 -30.07 16.72 1.97
N GLY A 29 -30.94 15.90 1.40
CA GLY A 29 -32.09 16.36 0.61
C GLY A 29 -33.11 17.08 1.49
N GLU A 30 -33.95 17.90 0.86
CA GLU A 30 -35.09 18.59 1.52
C GLU A 30 -36.08 17.61 2.18
N ASP A 31 -36.09 16.34 1.76
CA ASP A 31 -36.89 15.26 2.33
C ASP A 31 -36.23 14.58 3.56
N GLY A 32 -35.08 15.09 4.01
CA GLY A 32 -34.31 14.53 5.12
C GLY A 32 -33.51 13.27 4.75
N ARG A 33 -33.52 12.82 3.48
CA ARG A 33 -32.69 11.70 3.05
C ARG A 33 -31.25 12.15 2.84
N THR A 34 -30.32 11.36 3.37
CA THR A 34 -28.89 11.56 3.13
C THR A 34 -28.44 10.70 1.96
N THR A 35 -28.01 11.30 0.86
CA THR A 35 -27.33 10.62 -0.24
C THR A 35 -25.83 10.88 -0.17
N THR A 36 -25.03 9.86 -0.49
CA THR A 36 -23.57 9.95 -0.47
C THR A 36 -23.09 10.00 -1.91
N GLU A 37 -22.74 11.18 -2.41
CA GLU A 37 -22.13 11.32 -3.73
C GLU A 37 -20.63 11.10 -3.61
N LYS A 38 -20.10 10.16 -4.41
CA LYS A 38 -18.65 9.97 -4.51
C LYS A 38 -18.10 11.12 -5.35
N GLU A 39 -17.21 11.93 -4.80
CA GLU A 39 -16.50 12.90 -5.65
C GLU A 39 -15.52 12.11 -6.52
N ILE A 40 -15.86 12.02 -7.81
CA ILE A 40 -15.01 11.46 -8.84
C ILE A 40 -14.19 12.63 -9.38
N ILE A 41 -12.87 12.52 -9.30
CA ILE A 41 -11.96 13.50 -9.88
C ILE A 41 -11.76 13.10 -11.34
N GLU A 42 -12.25 13.94 -12.25
CA GLU A 42 -12.04 13.78 -13.69
C GLU A 42 -10.89 14.67 -14.14
N ARG A 43 -9.83 14.05 -14.65
CA ARG A 43 -8.62 14.71 -15.14
C ARG A 43 -8.10 13.98 -16.35
N ASP A 44 -7.97 14.70 -17.46
CA ASP A 44 -7.54 14.12 -18.75
C ASP A 44 -6.09 13.62 -18.73
N ASP A 45 -5.28 14.13 -17.82
CA ASP A 45 -3.88 13.73 -17.66
C ASP A 45 -3.68 12.59 -16.65
N PHE A 46 -4.76 12.06 -16.08
CA PHE A 46 -4.76 10.82 -15.32
C PHE A 46 -4.92 9.61 -16.25
N TRP A 47 -4.32 8.48 -15.87
CA TRP A 47 -4.45 7.23 -16.62
C TRP A 47 -5.82 6.58 -16.47
N ALA A 48 -6.48 6.79 -15.32
CA ALA A 48 -7.80 6.26 -15.04
C ALA A 48 -8.58 7.16 -14.06
N THR A 49 -9.87 7.31 -14.33
CA THR A 49 -10.82 7.95 -13.42
C THR A 49 -11.17 7.00 -12.28
N THR A 50 -11.06 7.47 -11.03
CA THR A 50 -11.42 6.67 -9.85
C THR A 50 -11.87 7.53 -8.66
N SER A 51 -12.72 6.95 -7.81
CA SER A 51 -13.10 7.53 -6.51
C SER A 51 -12.06 7.25 -5.41
N ASN A 52 -11.06 6.41 -5.69
CA ASN A 52 -9.98 6.10 -4.77
C ASN A 52 -8.98 7.26 -4.72
N LYS A 53 -8.95 7.96 -3.58
CA LYS A 53 -8.07 9.11 -3.36
C LYS A 53 -6.59 8.74 -3.46
N GLN A 54 -6.19 7.59 -2.93
CA GLN A 54 -4.78 7.19 -2.91
C GLN A 54 -4.26 6.88 -4.31
N LEU A 55 -5.08 6.22 -5.13
CA LEU A 55 -4.79 6.05 -6.56
C LEU A 55 -4.70 7.39 -7.29
N ASN A 56 -5.61 8.33 -7.01
CA ASN A 56 -5.54 9.68 -7.59
C ASN A 56 -4.27 10.44 -7.17
N PHE A 57 -3.80 10.28 -5.94
CA PHE A 57 -2.53 10.88 -5.51
C PHE A 57 -1.31 10.28 -6.23
N VAL A 58 -1.27 8.98 -6.49
CA VAL A 58 -0.18 8.37 -7.29
C VAL A 58 -0.14 8.96 -8.70
N GLN A 59 -1.30 9.06 -9.36
CA GLN A 59 -1.41 9.67 -10.69
C GLN A 59 -0.96 11.14 -10.63
N HIS A 60 -1.46 11.90 -9.66
CA HIS A 60 -1.11 13.30 -9.48
C HIS A 60 0.38 13.50 -9.26
N ILE A 61 1.02 12.71 -8.39
CA ILE A 61 2.47 12.80 -8.15
C ILE A 61 3.25 12.58 -9.45
N LYS A 62 2.85 11.61 -10.29
CA LYS A 62 3.45 11.42 -11.62
C LYS A 62 3.26 12.65 -12.52
N THR A 63 2.11 13.32 -12.46
CA THR A 63 1.86 14.55 -13.23
C THR A 63 2.77 15.69 -12.80
N LEU A 64 3.12 15.77 -11.50
CA LEU A 64 4.02 16.78 -10.93
C LEU A 64 5.50 16.57 -11.26
N LEU A 65 5.92 15.37 -11.68
CA LEU A 65 7.33 15.12 -11.98
C LEU A 65 7.74 15.68 -13.34
N ASP A 66 8.95 16.21 -13.43
CA ASP A 66 9.65 16.38 -14.70
C ASP A 66 10.02 15.02 -15.31
N ILE A 67 10.33 15.02 -16.60
CA ILE A 67 10.95 13.83 -17.22
C ILE A 67 12.29 13.58 -16.54
N HIS A 68 12.51 12.35 -16.07
CA HIS A 68 13.60 11.95 -15.17
C HIS A 68 13.51 12.44 -13.73
N GLY A 69 12.44 13.16 -13.37
CA GLY A 69 12.11 13.45 -11.99
C GLY A 69 11.75 12.18 -11.21
N ARG A 70 12.02 12.19 -9.91
CA ARG A 70 11.88 11.03 -9.02
C ARG A 70 10.94 11.29 -7.86
N ALA A 71 10.21 10.27 -7.44
CA ALA A 71 9.33 10.32 -6.30
C ALA A 71 9.59 9.23 -5.27
N ALA A 72 9.37 9.56 -4.00
CA ALA A 72 9.16 8.60 -2.93
C ALA A 72 7.82 8.91 -2.27
N VAL A 73 6.86 8.00 -2.38
CA VAL A 73 5.48 8.21 -1.91
C VAL A 73 5.07 7.11 -0.94
N VAL A 74 4.54 7.51 0.21
CA VAL A 74 3.91 6.58 1.14
C VAL A 74 2.51 6.23 0.63
N VAL A 75 2.22 4.94 0.45
CA VAL A 75 0.94 4.43 -0.03
C VAL A 75 0.43 3.27 0.83
N PRO A 76 -0.88 3.17 1.08
CA PRO A 76 -1.45 1.98 1.72
C PRO A 76 -1.44 0.77 0.78
N ASP A 77 -1.55 -0.44 1.35
CA ASP A 77 -1.55 -1.69 0.58
C ASP A 77 -2.61 -1.73 -0.53
N ASN A 78 -3.77 -1.07 -0.36
CA ASN A 78 -4.83 -1.11 -1.39
C ASN A 78 -4.36 -0.56 -2.75
N VAL A 79 -3.42 0.39 -2.77
CA VAL A 79 -2.82 0.88 -4.04
C VAL A 79 -2.12 -0.26 -4.79
N LEU A 80 -1.55 -1.23 -4.06
CA LEU A 80 -0.76 -2.33 -4.60
C LEU A 80 -1.61 -3.46 -5.21
N PHE A 81 -2.86 -3.67 -4.75
CA PHE A 81 -3.67 -4.83 -5.19
C PHE A 81 -5.06 -4.51 -5.73
N GLU A 82 -5.59 -3.29 -5.52
CA GLU A 82 -6.96 -2.94 -5.94
C GLU A 82 -7.14 -3.14 -7.46
N GLY A 83 -8.21 -3.84 -7.87
CA GLY A 83 -8.52 -4.08 -9.28
C GLY A 83 -9.12 -2.86 -10.00
N GLY A 84 -9.59 -3.06 -11.24
CA GLY A 84 -10.21 -2.00 -12.03
C GLY A 84 -9.24 -0.85 -12.31
N ALA A 85 -9.59 0.36 -11.88
CA ALA A 85 -8.70 1.52 -12.04
C ALA A 85 -7.32 1.33 -11.39
N GLY A 86 -7.24 0.60 -10.27
CA GLY A 86 -5.97 0.32 -9.59
C GLY A 86 -5.03 -0.52 -10.45
N GLU A 87 -5.56 -1.53 -11.15
CA GLU A 87 -4.79 -2.32 -12.11
C GLU A 87 -4.30 -1.46 -13.27
N THR A 88 -5.19 -0.67 -13.89
CA THR A 88 -4.82 0.24 -14.98
C THR A 88 -3.68 1.17 -14.58
N ILE A 89 -3.79 1.78 -13.39
CA ILE A 89 -2.79 2.70 -12.85
C ILE A 89 -1.48 1.97 -12.59
N ARG A 90 -1.47 0.78 -12.00
CA ARG A 90 -0.24 0.00 -11.77
C ARG A 90 0.45 -0.39 -13.06
N ARG A 91 -0.30 -0.89 -14.06
CA ARG A 91 0.25 -1.25 -15.37
C ARG A 91 0.88 -0.03 -16.06
N LYS A 92 0.19 1.12 -16.03
CA LYS A 92 0.69 2.38 -16.58
C LYS A 92 1.89 2.92 -15.83
N LEU A 93 1.89 2.82 -14.50
CA LEU A 93 3.02 3.23 -13.67
C LEU A 93 4.27 2.39 -13.96
N LEU A 94 4.14 1.06 -14.04
CA LEU A 94 5.26 0.17 -14.40
C LEU A 94 5.77 0.42 -15.83
N HIS A 95 4.89 0.87 -16.73
CA HIS A 95 5.26 1.12 -18.13
C HIS A 95 5.90 2.50 -18.35
N GLU A 96 5.28 3.57 -17.86
CA GLU A 96 5.68 4.96 -18.10
C GLU A 96 6.69 5.49 -17.08
N CYS A 97 6.82 4.81 -15.93
CA CYS A 97 7.82 5.13 -14.92
C CYS A 97 8.73 3.92 -14.70
N GLU A 98 9.91 4.19 -14.15
CA GLU A 98 10.79 3.16 -13.63
C GLU A 98 10.52 2.99 -12.14
N VAL A 99 9.61 2.07 -11.79
CA VAL A 99 9.30 1.69 -10.41
C VAL A 99 10.36 0.72 -9.93
N HIS A 100 11.39 1.23 -9.28
CA HIS A 100 12.60 0.46 -9.01
C HIS A 100 12.68 -0.08 -7.58
N THR A 101 11.90 0.46 -6.64
CA THR A 101 11.91 0.02 -5.24
C THR A 101 10.54 0.14 -4.57
N LEU A 102 10.19 -0.86 -3.75
CA LEU A 102 9.07 -0.84 -2.82
C LEU A 102 9.58 -1.22 -1.42
N LEU A 103 9.36 -0.37 -0.43
CA LEU A 103 9.63 -0.67 0.98
C LEU A 103 8.30 -0.99 1.67
N ARG A 104 8.11 -2.22 2.16
CA ARG A 104 6.95 -2.55 2.99
C ARG A 104 7.23 -2.08 4.41
N LEU A 105 6.44 -1.11 4.89
CA LEU A 105 6.63 -0.56 6.23
C LEU A 105 6.00 -1.48 7.30
N PRO A 106 6.57 -1.50 8.51
CA PRO A 106 5.95 -2.18 9.64
C PRO A 106 4.57 -1.60 10.00
N THR A 107 3.80 -2.39 10.73
CA THR A 107 2.56 -1.94 11.35
C THR A 107 2.87 -1.07 12.58
N GLY A 108 1.86 -0.38 13.11
CA GLY A 108 2.02 0.40 14.36
C GLY A 108 2.73 1.74 14.21
N LEU A 109 3.07 2.17 12.99
CA LEU A 109 3.77 3.44 12.72
C LEU A 109 2.85 4.66 12.56
N PHE A 110 1.56 4.45 12.33
CA PHE A 110 0.60 5.53 12.09
C PHE A 110 -0.42 5.60 13.23
N TYR A 111 -0.95 6.80 13.49
CA TYR A 111 -2.02 7.00 14.48
C TYR A 111 -3.26 6.14 14.19
N ALA A 112 -3.55 5.90 12.92
CA ALA A 112 -4.59 4.97 12.50
C ALA A 112 -4.09 3.52 12.65
N GLN A 113 -4.55 2.86 13.72
CA GLN A 113 -4.24 1.45 13.99
C GLN A 113 -4.67 0.56 12.81
N GLY A 114 -3.83 -0.41 12.47
CA GLY A 114 -4.09 -1.38 11.40
C GLY A 114 -3.76 -0.91 9.97
N VAL A 115 -3.36 0.35 9.75
CA VAL A 115 -2.93 0.80 8.41
C VAL A 115 -1.59 0.15 8.05
N LYS A 116 -1.62 -0.71 7.02
CA LYS A 116 -0.43 -1.24 6.35
C LYS A 116 -0.03 -0.30 5.22
N ALA A 117 1.19 0.22 5.29
CA ALA A 117 1.72 1.18 4.32
C ALA A 117 3.03 0.71 3.71
N ASN A 118 3.39 1.34 2.60
CA ASN A 118 4.59 1.08 1.83
C ASN A 118 5.16 2.40 1.35
N VAL A 119 6.45 2.43 1.02
CA VAL A 119 7.05 3.54 0.27
C VAL A 119 7.36 3.05 -1.13
N LEU A 120 6.75 3.70 -2.13
CA LEU A 120 7.00 3.43 -3.54
C LEU A 120 8.02 4.45 -4.07
N PHE A 121 9.07 3.97 -4.71
CA PHE A 121 10.09 4.80 -5.34
C PHE A 121 10.06 4.60 -6.85
N PHE A 122 9.91 5.70 -7.60
CA PHE A 122 9.87 5.66 -9.05
C PHE A 122 10.40 6.92 -9.72
N ASP A 123 10.96 6.75 -10.91
CA ASP A 123 11.37 7.85 -11.78
C ASP A 123 10.39 7.97 -12.95
N LYS A 124 9.93 9.19 -13.25
CA LYS A 124 9.18 9.45 -14.49
C LYS A 124 10.12 9.36 -15.68
N LYS A 125 9.67 8.76 -16.79
CA LYS A 125 10.48 8.58 -17.98
C LYS A 125 9.79 9.13 -19.24
N PRO A 126 10.53 9.38 -20.34
CA PRO A 126 9.95 9.72 -21.64
C PRO A 126 8.98 8.66 -22.15
N ALA A 127 8.15 9.00 -23.13
CA ALA A 127 7.34 7.99 -23.82
C ALA A 127 8.24 6.91 -24.47
N SER A 128 7.80 5.67 -24.40
CA SER A 128 8.51 4.49 -24.92
C SER A 128 7.49 3.45 -25.37
N GLU A 129 7.84 2.64 -26.37
CA GLU A 129 7.05 1.48 -26.80
C GLU A 129 7.18 0.30 -25.82
N THR A 130 8.30 0.25 -25.08
CA THR A 130 8.57 -0.80 -24.10
C THR A 130 8.50 -0.25 -22.67
N PRO A 131 8.13 -1.07 -21.67
CA PRO A 131 7.99 -0.62 -20.30
C PRO A 131 9.33 -0.18 -19.70
N TRP A 132 9.33 0.92 -18.94
CA TRP A 132 10.52 1.43 -18.27
C TRP A 132 10.93 0.64 -17.04
N THR A 133 9.96 0.12 -16.28
CA THR A 133 10.28 -0.78 -15.17
C THR A 133 10.79 -2.10 -15.73
N LYS A 134 12.03 -2.47 -15.37
CA LYS A 134 12.62 -3.77 -15.71
C LYS A 134 12.69 -4.71 -14.51
N THR A 135 12.99 -4.14 -13.35
CA THR A 135 13.11 -4.87 -12.09
C THR A 135 12.58 -4.02 -10.94
N LEU A 136 11.67 -4.58 -10.16
CA LEU A 136 11.23 -4.02 -8.89
C LEU A 136 11.97 -4.73 -7.75
N TRP A 137 12.60 -3.96 -6.87
CA TRP A 137 13.18 -4.49 -5.65
C TRP A 137 12.25 -4.23 -4.47
N ILE A 138 12.00 -5.26 -3.67
CA ILE A 138 11.10 -5.19 -2.53
C ILE A 138 11.89 -5.45 -1.26
N TYR A 139 11.76 -4.54 -0.30
CA TYR A 139 12.28 -4.72 1.05
C TYR A 139 11.12 -4.97 2.02
N ASP A 140 11.16 -6.11 2.74
CA ASP A 140 10.17 -6.44 3.75
C ASP A 140 10.65 -6.03 5.15
N LEU A 141 10.30 -4.80 5.58
CA LEU A 141 10.45 -4.31 6.96
C LEU A 141 9.16 -4.52 7.76
N ARG A 142 8.30 -5.47 7.38
CA ARG A 142 6.99 -5.66 8.00
C ARG A 142 6.86 -7.00 8.69
N THR A 143 7.15 -8.08 7.99
CA THR A 143 6.95 -9.43 8.49
C THR A 143 7.87 -9.72 9.66
N ASN A 144 7.33 -10.20 10.78
CA ASN A 144 8.05 -10.47 12.03
C ASN A 144 8.85 -9.24 12.55
N GLN A 145 8.29 -8.05 12.36
CA GLN A 145 8.82 -6.80 12.88
C GLN A 145 7.77 -6.15 13.78
N HIS A 146 8.18 -5.73 14.98
CA HIS A 146 7.28 -5.16 15.97
C HIS A 146 7.74 -3.76 16.33
N PHE A 147 6.95 -2.75 15.95
CA PHE A 147 7.17 -1.36 16.31
C PHE A 147 5.90 -0.79 16.92
N THR A 148 6.04 0.10 17.90
CA THR A 148 4.92 0.82 18.51
C THR A 148 5.26 2.29 18.67
N LEU A 149 4.24 3.16 18.61
CA LEU A 149 4.46 4.61 18.76
C LEU A 149 5.05 5.04 20.11
N LYS A 150 4.94 4.21 21.16
CA LYS A 150 5.29 4.61 22.54
C LYS A 150 6.43 3.82 23.14
N THR A 151 6.43 2.50 22.98
CA THR A 151 7.37 1.62 23.69
C THR A 151 8.53 1.19 22.82
N ASP A 152 8.34 1.12 21.51
CA ASP A 152 9.38 0.72 20.56
C ASP A 152 9.23 1.47 19.23
N PRO A 153 9.50 2.79 19.21
CA PRO A 153 9.33 3.61 18.03
C PRO A 153 10.38 3.26 16.97
N LEU A 154 9.97 3.24 15.70
CA LEU A 154 10.89 3.12 14.57
C LEU A 154 11.92 4.26 14.60
N LYS A 155 13.19 3.88 14.58
CA LYS A 155 14.35 4.78 14.53
C LYS A 155 14.96 4.76 13.13
N ARG A 156 15.88 5.71 12.90
CA ARG A 156 16.63 5.75 11.64
C ARG A 156 17.48 4.49 11.45
N GLU A 157 18.11 3.98 12.50
CA GLU A 157 18.99 2.80 12.44
C GLU A 157 18.27 1.53 11.94
N ASP A 158 16.98 1.38 12.23
CA ASP A 158 16.15 0.27 11.74
C ASP A 158 16.01 0.25 10.20
N LEU A 159 16.32 1.38 9.54
CA LEU A 159 16.30 1.53 8.09
C LEU A 159 17.69 1.38 7.45
N ASP A 160 18.77 1.18 8.22
CA ASP A 160 20.12 1.15 7.67
C ASP A 160 20.38 -0.01 6.71
N GLU A 161 19.89 -1.22 7.03
CA GLU A 161 19.98 -2.36 6.11
C GLU A 161 19.21 -2.07 4.81
N PHE A 162 18.01 -1.49 4.90
CA PHE A 162 17.25 -1.06 3.73
C PHE A 162 18.03 -0.05 2.89
N VAL A 163 18.62 0.98 3.50
CA VAL A 163 19.39 2.01 2.78
C VAL A 163 20.64 1.42 2.13
N ALA A 164 21.31 0.48 2.79
CA ALA A 164 22.44 -0.26 2.22
C ALA A 164 22.00 -1.09 0.99
N CYS A 165 20.88 -1.83 1.12
CA CYS A 165 20.29 -2.61 0.02
C CYS A 165 19.78 -1.74 -1.14
N TYR A 166 19.21 -0.57 -0.83
CA TYR A 166 18.75 0.42 -1.80
C TYR A 166 19.91 0.94 -2.65
N HIS A 167 21.09 1.07 -2.04
CA HIS A 167 22.36 1.45 -2.68
C HIS A 167 22.24 2.73 -3.53
N PRO A 168 21.98 3.90 -2.91
CA PRO A 168 21.64 5.14 -3.63
C PRO A 168 22.75 5.66 -4.55
N ALA A 169 24.02 5.31 -4.27
CA ALA A 169 25.16 5.69 -5.10
C ALA A 169 25.18 4.97 -6.46
N ASN A 170 24.69 3.73 -6.52
CA ASN A 170 24.59 2.98 -7.77
C ASN A 170 23.57 1.83 -7.65
N ARG A 171 22.33 2.10 -8.02
CA ARG A 171 21.24 1.11 -7.97
C ARG A 171 21.44 -0.12 -8.89
N HIS A 172 22.40 -0.09 -9.81
CA HIS A 172 22.70 -1.24 -10.68
C HIS A 172 23.63 -2.26 -10.01
N ALA A 173 24.24 -1.91 -8.88
CA ALA A 173 25.10 -2.78 -8.08
C ALA A 173 24.38 -3.38 -6.86
N ARG A 174 23.05 -3.54 -6.95
CA ARG A 174 22.24 -4.13 -5.87
C ARG A 174 22.37 -5.66 -5.88
N THR A 175 22.46 -6.26 -4.71
CA THR A 175 22.50 -7.72 -4.50
C THR A 175 21.36 -8.10 -3.57
N PRO A 176 20.54 -9.12 -3.90
CA PRO A 176 19.46 -9.56 -3.01
C PRO A 176 20.04 -10.17 -1.74
N THR A 177 19.36 -9.97 -0.62
CA THR A 177 19.62 -10.75 0.61
C THR A 177 18.85 -12.07 0.58
N TRP A 178 17.80 -12.14 -0.23
CA TRP A 178 17.02 -13.35 -0.49
C TRP A 178 17.67 -14.25 -1.55
N SER A 179 17.69 -15.56 -1.30
CA SER A 179 17.99 -16.61 -2.28
C SER A 179 17.27 -17.91 -1.92
N THR A 180 17.40 -18.96 -2.72
CA THR A 180 16.90 -20.30 -2.36
C THR A 180 17.59 -20.85 -1.10
N ASP A 181 18.83 -20.45 -0.87
CA ASP A 181 19.63 -20.87 0.29
C ASP A 181 19.42 -19.94 1.49
N THR A 182 18.91 -18.72 1.25
CA THR A 182 18.58 -17.70 2.26
C THR A 182 17.14 -17.21 2.11
N PRO A 183 16.13 -18.07 2.37
CA PRO A 183 14.72 -17.73 2.14
C PRO A 183 14.20 -16.62 3.05
N GLU A 184 14.88 -16.36 4.17
CA GLU A 184 14.56 -15.30 5.13
C GLU A 184 15.08 -13.91 4.73
N GLY A 185 15.81 -13.81 3.62
CA GLY A 185 16.31 -12.52 3.14
C GLY A 185 15.16 -11.53 2.87
N ARG A 186 15.31 -10.30 3.36
CA ARG A 186 14.28 -9.24 3.28
C ARG A 186 14.33 -8.40 2.00
N TRP A 187 15.36 -8.56 1.18
CA TRP A 187 15.57 -7.82 -0.07
C TRP A 187 15.55 -8.76 -1.28
N ARG A 188 14.51 -8.62 -2.11
CA ARG A 188 14.26 -9.51 -3.25
C ARG A 188 13.89 -8.73 -4.50
N ALA A 189 14.37 -9.20 -5.66
CA ALA A 189 14.10 -8.63 -6.96
C ALA A 189 13.01 -9.42 -7.70
N TYR A 190 12.18 -8.71 -8.46
CA TYR A 190 11.15 -9.24 -9.35
C TYR A 190 11.26 -8.59 -10.72
N SER A 191 11.28 -9.39 -11.78
CA SER A 191 11.30 -8.91 -13.16
C SER A 191 9.95 -8.32 -13.57
N TYR A 192 9.95 -7.44 -14.57
CA TYR A 192 8.71 -6.88 -15.14
C TYR A 192 7.70 -7.97 -15.55
N ASP A 193 8.18 -9.04 -16.18
CA ASP A 193 7.32 -10.13 -16.65
C ASP A 193 6.65 -10.87 -15.48
N GLU A 194 7.38 -11.08 -14.38
CA GLU A 194 6.78 -11.62 -13.15
C GLU A 194 5.73 -10.68 -12.57
N LEU A 195 5.97 -9.36 -12.58
CA LEU A 195 5.02 -8.38 -12.04
C LEU A 195 3.73 -8.33 -12.86
N ILE A 196 3.84 -8.31 -14.19
CA ILE A 196 2.71 -8.13 -15.10
C ILE A 196 1.83 -9.37 -15.24
N ALA A 197 2.41 -10.55 -14.99
CA ALA A 197 1.73 -11.85 -15.02
C ALA A 197 0.84 -12.11 -13.78
N ARG A 198 1.00 -11.33 -12.70
CA ARG A 198 0.19 -11.46 -11.48
C ARG A 198 -1.24 -11.02 -11.73
N ASP A 199 -2.17 -11.60 -10.96
CA ASP A 199 -3.57 -11.14 -10.95
C ASP A 199 -3.60 -9.62 -10.68
N LYS A 200 -4.30 -8.90 -11.56
CA LYS A 200 -4.42 -7.43 -11.56
C LYS A 200 -3.09 -6.68 -11.56
N ALA A 201 -1.99 -7.28 -12.01
CA ALA A 201 -0.63 -6.75 -11.84
C ALA A 201 -0.37 -6.30 -10.38
N SER A 202 -0.77 -7.14 -9.41
CA SER A 202 -0.66 -6.84 -7.99
C SER A 202 0.81 -6.73 -7.55
N LEU A 203 1.15 -5.60 -6.92
CA LEU A 203 2.45 -5.35 -6.29
C LEU A 203 2.45 -5.69 -4.80
N ASP A 204 1.34 -6.20 -4.24
CA ASP A 204 1.32 -6.73 -2.88
C ASP A 204 1.99 -8.11 -2.88
N ILE A 205 3.30 -8.07 -2.67
CA ILE A 205 4.20 -9.22 -2.79
C ILE A 205 4.92 -9.41 -1.47
N PHE A 206 4.88 -10.63 -0.95
CA PHE A 206 5.58 -11.07 0.24
C PHE A 206 5.90 -12.55 0.13
N TRP A 207 6.98 -12.97 0.77
CA TRP A 207 7.48 -14.35 0.73
C TRP A 207 7.86 -14.88 2.12
N LEU A 208 8.10 -13.99 3.06
CA LEU A 208 8.31 -14.35 4.47
C LEU A 208 6.99 -14.79 5.08
N ARG A 209 7.05 -15.83 5.92
CA ARG A 209 5.90 -16.29 6.70
C ARG A 209 5.83 -15.48 7.99
N ASP A 210 4.62 -15.09 8.37
CA ASP A 210 4.38 -14.45 9.66
C ASP A 210 4.38 -15.54 10.74
N ASP A 211 5.21 -15.38 11.76
CA ASP A 211 5.35 -16.38 12.83
C ASP A 211 4.04 -16.55 13.62
N SER A 212 3.22 -15.50 13.69
CA SER A 212 1.88 -15.58 14.31
C SER A 212 0.89 -16.39 13.47
N LEU A 213 1.09 -16.48 12.14
CA LEU A 213 0.30 -17.33 11.26
C LEU A 213 0.80 -18.78 11.26
N ALA A 214 2.07 -19.03 11.58
CA ALA A 214 2.56 -20.38 11.82
C ALA A 214 1.93 -20.99 13.09
N GLU A 215 1.58 -20.16 14.08
CA GLU A 215 0.72 -20.58 15.19
C GLU A 215 -0.74 -20.78 14.75
N SER A 216 -1.18 -20.11 13.67
CA SER A 216 -2.52 -20.27 13.12
C SER A 216 -2.76 -21.60 12.39
N ASP A 217 -1.69 -22.27 11.94
CA ASP A 217 -1.75 -23.66 11.49
C ASP A 217 -2.09 -24.64 12.66
N ASN A 218 -2.07 -24.15 13.91
CA ASN A 218 -2.60 -24.84 15.09
C ASN A 218 -3.98 -24.30 15.53
N LEU A 219 -4.65 -23.46 14.72
CA LEU A 219 -6.03 -23.09 15.02
C LEU A 219 -6.96 -24.29 14.83
N PRO A 220 -8.01 -24.41 15.67
CA PRO A 220 -9.08 -25.35 15.42
C PRO A 220 -9.71 -25.14 14.05
N ALA A 221 -10.37 -26.18 13.51
CA ALA A 221 -11.06 -26.07 12.23
C ALA A 221 -12.06 -24.89 12.23
N PRO A 222 -12.34 -24.25 11.07
CA PRO A 222 -13.19 -23.06 10.98
C PRO A 222 -14.56 -23.21 11.65
N GLU A 223 -15.09 -24.44 11.67
CA GLU A 223 -16.36 -24.76 12.31
C GLU A 223 -16.29 -24.65 13.84
N VAL A 224 -15.14 -24.97 14.43
CA VAL A 224 -14.90 -24.84 15.88
C VAL A 224 -14.78 -23.37 16.26
N ILE A 225 -14.01 -22.58 15.48
CA ILE A 225 -13.88 -21.14 15.69
C ILE A 225 -15.24 -20.45 15.55
N ALA A 226 -16.03 -20.83 14.54
CA ALA A 226 -17.37 -20.28 14.35
C ALA A 226 -18.30 -20.59 15.52
N GLN A 227 -18.22 -21.80 16.08
CA GLN A 227 -19.00 -22.18 17.26
C GLN A 227 -18.56 -21.39 18.50
N GLU A 228 -17.25 -21.24 18.75
CA GLU A 228 -16.72 -20.44 19.86
C GLU A 228 -17.18 -18.97 19.77
N ILE A 229 -17.16 -18.39 18.56
CA ILE A 229 -17.67 -17.03 18.34
C ILE A 229 -19.17 -16.92 18.66
N VAL A 230 -19.96 -17.93 18.27
CA VAL A 230 -21.40 -17.95 18.59
C VAL A 230 -21.62 -18.02 20.10
N ASP A 231 -20.91 -18.91 20.79
CA ASP A 231 -21.03 -19.10 22.23
C ASP A 231 -20.65 -17.82 23.00
N ASP A 232 -19.55 -17.16 22.59
CA ASP A 232 -19.11 -15.89 23.18
C ASP A 232 -20.13 -14.76 22.96
N LEU A 233 -20.72 -14.68 21.77
CA LEU A 233 -21.75 -13.68 21.45
C LEU A 233 -23.05 -13.93 22.22
N GLU A 234 -23.45 -15.19 22.42
CA GLU A 234 -24.61 -15.54 23.23
C GLU A 234 -24.39 -15.18 24.71
N ALA A 235 -23.21 -15.48 25.26
CA ALA A 235 -22.85 -15.11 26.63
C ALA A 235 -22.85 -13.59 26.82
N ALA A 236 -22.27 -12.85 25.88
CA ALA A 236 -22.29 -11.39 25.91
C ALA A 236 -23.72 -10.83 25.82
N LEU A 237 -24.57 -11.40 24.95
CA LEU A 237 -25.96 -11.00 24.80
C LEU A 237 -26.77 -11.25 26.08
N GLU A 238 -26.52 -12.37 26.76
CA GLU A 238 -27.15 -12.70 28.03
C GLU A 238 -26.78 -11.69 29.13
N GLN A 239 -25.50 -11.31 29.20
CA GLN A 239 -25.06 -10.25 30.12
C GLN A 239 -25.75 -8.91 29.83
N PHE A 240 -25.89 -8.52 28.57
CA PHE A 240 -26.62 -7.30 28.21
C PHE A 240 -28.11 -7.37 28.57
N ARG A 241 -28.74 -8.54 28.41
CA ARG A 241 -30.15 -8.73 28.81
C ARG A 241 -30.34 -8.58 30.31
N LEU A 242 -29.43 -9.13 31.12
CA LEU A 242 -29.47 -8.98 32.58
C LEU A 242 -29.38 -7.52 33.01
N ILE A 243 -28.45 -6.76 32.42
CA ILE A 243 -28.33 -5.31 32.67
C ILE A 243 -29.60 -4.56 32.22
N ALA A 244 -30.18 -4.93 31.08
CA ALA A 244 -31.38 -4.30 30.56
C ALA A 244 -32.64 -4.60 31.40
N THR A 245 -32.69 -5.74 32.11
CA THR A 245 -33.78 -6.06 33.05
C THR A 245 -33.61 -5.42 34.42
N ASP A 246 -32.39 -5.01 34.78
CA ASP A 246 -32.07 -4.28 36.01
C ASP A 246 -32.25 -2.75 35.89
N LEU A 247 -32.61 -2.26 34.70
CA LEU A 247 -32.99 -0.86 34.39
C LEU A 247 -34.51 -0.66 34.43
#